data_AF-A0A950EDE9-F1
#
_entry.id   AF-A0A950EDE9-F1
#
_cell.length_a   1.000
_cell.length_b   1.000
_cell.length_c   1.000
_cell.angle_alpha   90.00
_cell.angle_beta   90.00
_cell.angle_gamma   90.00
#
_symmetry.space_group_name_H-M   'P 1'
#
loop_
_entity.id
_entity.type
_entity.pdbx_description
1 polymer ?
#
loop_
_entity_poly.entity_id
_entity_poly.type
_entity_poly.pdbx_seq_one_letter_code
_entity_poly.pdbx_strand_id
1 'polypeptide(L)'
;MQYITHHFAHPETLQLARRWLVQLGFDPCHIETHTDGIPRIALAVEPNRVAEAEMVINAAEQTDPDAWPSFWDVARQEHVYPAMTVSHAAPEVHPPHREAVGWHPHEDVAAEGATLTEVWHVDTQFD
;
A
#
# COMPACT_ATOMS: atom_id res chain seq x y z
N MET A 1 -3.93 -4.48 28.97
CA MET A 1 -3.17 -3.83 27.88
C MET A 1 -2.42 -4.85 27.03
N GLN A 2 -2.62 -4.76 25.73
CA GLN A 2 -1.90 -5.48 24.67
C GLN A 2 -1.18 -4.44 23.81
N TYR A 3 0.03 -4.77 23.35
CA TYR A 3 0.79 -3.91 22.46
C TYR A 3 0.64 -4.38 21.02
N ILE A 4 0.29 -3.47 20.12
CA ILE A 4 0.18 -3.70 18.69
C ILE A 4 1.26 -2.86 18.00
N THR A 5 1.90 -3.41 16.97
CA THR A 5 2.85 -2.68 16.13
C THR A 5 2.54 -2.98 14.66
N HIS A 6 2.43 -1.92 13.86
CA HIS A 6 2.12 -2.02 12.43
C HIS A 6 3.03 -1.13 11.61
N HIS A 7 3.49 -1.63 10.47
CA HIS A 7 4.36 -0.90 9.54
C HIS A 7 3.54 -0.43 8.35
N PHE A 8 3.72 0.84 7.97
CA PHE A 8 3.08 1.42 6.79
C PHE A 8 4.09 1.55 5.67
N ALA A 9 3.63 1.50 4.44
CA ALA A 9 4.45 1.81 3.28
C ALA A 9 4.87 3.29 3.28
N HIS A 10 3.94 4.19 3.65
CA HIS A 10 4.09 5.63 3.49
C HIS A 10 3.87 6.38 4.82
N PRO A 11 4.62 7.47 5.10
CA PRO A 11 4.40 8.31 6.28
C PRO A 11 2.99 8.92 6.33
N GLU A 12 2.41 9.23 5.18
CA GLU A 12 1.09 9.86 5.05
C GLU A 12 -0.02 8.93 5.56
N THR A 13 0.03 7.64 5.22
CA THR A 13 -0.95 6.65 5.68
C THR A 13 -0.81 6.36 7.18
N LEU A 14 0.42 6.35 7.70
CA LEU A 14 0.66 6.32 9.14
C LEU A 14 0.01 7.52 9.85
N GLN A 15 0.18 8.74 9.33
CA GLN A 15 -0.40 9.93 9.95
C GLN A 15 -1.93 9.93 9.89
N LEU A 16 -2.50 9.38 8.82
CA LEU A 16 -3.93 9.18 8.69
C LEU A 16 -4.45 8.18 9.73
N ALA A 17 -3.81 7.01 9.86
CA ALA A 17 -4.14 6.01 10.87
C ALA A 17 -4.08 6.58 12.28
N ARG A 18 -3.00 7.31 12.63
CA ARG A 18 -2.87 7.99 13.92
C ARG A 18 -4.02 8.95 14.16
N ARG A 19 -4.38 9.76 13.17
CA ARG A 19 -5.48 10.73 13.29
C ARG A 19 -6.81 10.04 13.56
N TRP A 20 -7.11 8.96 12.83
CA TRP A 20 -8.34 8.20 13.02
C TRP A 20 -8.41 7.49 14.36
N LEU A 21 -7.30 6.92 14.85
CA LEU A 21 -7.22 6.35 16.19
C LEU A 21 -7.53 7.43 17.26
N VAL A 22 -6.93 8.62 17.15
CA VAL A 22 -7.22 9.71 18.09
C VAL A 22 -8.70 10.14 18.01
N GLN A 23 -9.28 10.21 16.80
CA GLN A 23 -10.69 10.55 16.60
C GLN A 23 -11.65 9.51 17.20
N LEU A 24 -11.28 8.23 17.21
CA LEU A 24 -12.02 7.15 17.86
C LEU A 24 -11.79 7.08 19.38
N GLY A 25 -11.08 8.05 19.95
CA GLY A 25 -10.86 8.14 21.40
C GLY A 25 -9.80 7.17 21.92
N PHE A 26 -8.84 6.77 21.10
CA PHE A 26 -7.59 6.21 21.61
C PHE A 26 -6.73 7.34 22.19
N ASP A 27 -6.13 7.10 23.36
CA ASP A 27 -5.30 8.11 24.03
C ASP A 27 -4.03 8.38 23.21
N PRO A 28 -3.77 9.63 22.78
CA PRO A 28 -2.54 10.00 22.08
C PRO A 28 -1.26 9.62 22.82
N CYS A 29 -1.28 9.56 24.15
CA CYS A 29 -0.12 9.20 24.97
C CYS A 29 0.25 7.72 24.85
N HIS A 30 -0.67 6.87 24.37
CA HIS A 30 -0.45 5.45 24.13
C HIS A 30 -0.12 5.14 22.67
N ILE A 31 -0.04 6.16 21.81
CA ILE A 31 0.26 6.02 20.39
C ILE A 31 1.66 6.57 20.11
N GLU A 32 2.57 5.67 19.78
CA GLU A 32 3.92 6.00 19.33
C GLU A 32 4.00 5.88 17.81
N THR A 33 4.58 6.88 17.15
CA THR A 33 4.83 6.85 15.71
C THR A 33 6.28 7.10 15.40
N HIS A 34 6.82 6.35 14.46
CA HIS A 34 8.19 6.49 13.97
C HIS A 34 8.16 6.73 12.46
N THR A 35 8.72 7.86 12.02
CA THR A 35 8.87 8.22 10.60
C THR A 35 10.34 8.23 10.15
N ASP A 36 11.29 8.16 11.08
CA ASP A 36 12.72 8.05 10.77
C ASP A 36 13.04 6.60 10.37
N GLY A 37 12.87 6.28 9.07
CA GLY A 37 13.07 4.95 8.51
C GLY A 37 11.77 4.33 7.99
N ILE A 38 11.56 3.03 8.26
CA ILE A 38 10.30 2.36 7.88
C ILE A 38 9.17 2.93 8.74
N PRO A 39 8.16 3.58 8.14
CA PRO A 39 7.04 4.15 8.89
C PRO A 39 6.35 3.07 9.73
N ARG A 40 6.19 3.32 11.03
CA ARG A 40 5.46 2.40 11.91
C ARG A 40 4.72 3.09 13.04
N ILE A 41 3.63 2.48 13.46
CA ILE A 41 2.87 2.84 14.66
C ILE A 41 2.99 1.73 15.70
N ALA A 42 3.17 2.11 16.96
CA ALA A 42 3.05 1.23 18.12
C ALA A 42 1.96 1.78 19.04
N LEU A 43 1.08 0.90 19.51
CA LEU A 43 -0.10 1.27 20.29
C LEU A 43 -0.25 0.35 21.50
N ALA A 44 -0.39 0.94 22.69
CA ALA A 44 -0.85 0.24 23.88
C ALA A 44 -2.39 0.30 23.95
N VAL A 45 -3.04 -0.87 23.90
CA VAL A 45 -4.49 -0.95 23.72
C VAL A 45 -5.15 -1.88 24.73
N GLU A 46 -6.38 -1.58 25.13
CA GLU A 46 -7.15 -2.51 25.95
C GLU A 46 -7.61 -3.72 25.13
N PRO A 47 -7.61 -4.94 25.68
CA PRO A 47 -7.90 -6.15 24.90
C PRO A 47 -9.23 -6.13 24.15
N ASN A 48 -10.25 -5.44 24.69
CA ASN A 48 -11.56 -5.28 24.06
C ASN A 48 -11.60 -4.28 22.89
N ARG A 49 -10.52 -3.53 22.65
CA ARG A 49 -10.40 -2.53 21.58
C ARG A 49 -9.36 -2.89 20.51
N VAL A 50 -8.70 -4.06 20.63
CA VAL A 50 -7.70 -4.54 19.67
C VAL A 50 -8.26 -4.59 18.25
N ALA A 51 -9.41 -5.24 18.06
CA ALA A 51 -10.03 -5.39 16.75
C ALA A 51 -10.43 -4.03 16.12
N GLU A 52 -10.84 -3.07 16.96
CA GLU A 52 -11.15 -1.71 16.51
C GLU A 52 -9.90 -0.99 16.00
N ALA A 53 -8.79 -1.09 16.75
CA ALA A 53 -7.52 -0.50 16.33
C ALA A 53 -6.99 -1.12 15.03
N GLU A 54 -7.05 -2.45 14.90
CA GLU A 54 -6.66 -3.16 13.67
C GLU A 54 -7.51 -2.75 12.47
N MET A 55 -8.83 -2.60 12.66
CA MET A 55 -9.74 -2.14 11.61
C MET A 55 -9.34 -0.75 11.09
N VAL A 56 -8.98 0.18 11.99
CA VAL A 56 -8.55 1.54 11.61
C VAL A 56 -7.25 1.53 10.85
N ILE A 57 -6.28 0.73 11.30
CA ILE A 57 -4.98 0.57 10.65
C ILE A 57 -5.17 0.03 9.23
N ASN A 58 -5.95 -1.04 9.08
CA ASN A 58 -6.25 -1.65 7.79
C ASN A 58 -6.99 -0.68 6.86
N ALA A 59 -7.95 0.07 7.39
CA ALA A 59 -8.70 1.05 6.61
C ALA A 59 -7.79 2.19 6.11
N ALA A 60 -6.85 2.65 6.94
CA ALA A 60 -5.89 3.68 6.53
C ALA A 60 -4.95 3.19 5.41
N GLU A 61 -4.49 1.94 5.47
CA GLU A 61 -3.68 1.35 4.40
C GLU A 61 -4.46 1.16 3.10
N GLN A 62 -5.73 0.78 3.16
CA GLN A 62 -6.56 0.63 1.96
C GLN A 62 -6.84 1.96 1.25
N THR A 63 -6.67 3.09 1.94
CA THR A 63 -6.79 4.42 1.33
C THR A 63 -5.50 4.91 0.65
N ASP A 64 -4.41 4.14 0.73
CA ASP A 64 -3.16 4.48 0.05
C ASP A 64 -3.37 4.42 -1.47
N PRO A 65 -3.17 5.53 -2.23
CA PRO A 65 -3.29 5.49 -3.68
C PRO A 65 -2.22 4.60 -4.31
N ASP A 66 -1.07 4.44 -3.65
CA ASP A 66 0.01 3.58 -4.08
C ASP A 66 -0.14 2.18 -3.50
N ALA A 67 -1.34 1.73 -3.08
CA ALA A 67 -1.67 0.46 -2.40
C ALA A 67 -1.16 -0.80 -3.13
N TRP A 68 0.15 -0.92 -3.25
CA TRP A 68 0.87 -2.15 -3.31
C TRP A 68 0.51 -2.86 -2.00
N PRO A 69 0.12 -4.14 -2.06
CA PRO A 69 -0.08 -4.90 -0.85
C PRO A 69 1.13 -4.68 0.05
N SER A 70 0.88 -4.34 1.33
CA SER A 70 1.94 -4.11 2.31
C SER A 70 2.97 -5.22 2.13
N PHE A 71 4.27 -4.90 2.14
CA PHE A 71 5.32 -5.91 1.92
C PHE A 71 5.10 -7.17 2.78
N TRP A 72 4.52 -6.98 3.97
CA TRP A 72 4.13 -8.06 4.88
C TRP A 72 2.90 -8.84 4.45
N ASP A 73 1.93 -8.26 3.76
CA ASP A 73 0.81 -8.98 3.17
C ASP A 73 1.25 -9.88 2.03
N VAL A 74 2.18 -9.41 1.18
CA VAL A 74 2.80 -10.26 0.16
C VAL A 74 3.60 -11.38 0.81
N ALA A 75 4.35 -11.10 1.88
CA ALA A 75 5.11 -12.11 2.61
C ALA A 75 4.21 -13.11 3.38
N ARG A 76 2.95 -12.75 3.66
CA ARG A 76 1.96 -13.59 4.35
C ARG A 76 1.02 -14.31 3.39
N GLN A 77 1.05 -14.02 2.09
CA GLN A 77 0.32 -14.81 1.12
C GLN A 77 0.84 -16.25 1.14
N GLU A 78 -0.08 -17.23 1.18
CA GLU A 78 0.30 -18.62 0.99
C GLU A 78 1.05 -18.74 -0.33
N HIS A 79 2.33 -19.12 -0.25
CA HIS A 79 3.09 -19.46 -1.42
C HIS A 79 2.44 -20.69 -2.04
N VAL A 80 1.58 -20.48 -3.04
CA VAL A 80 1.07 -21.56 -3.89
C VAL A 80 2.25 -22.03 -4.73
N TYR A 81 3.04 -22.94 -4.17
CA TYR A 81 4.02 -23.67 -4.94
C TYR A 81 3.24 -24.47 -5.99
N PRO A 82 3.50 -24.28 -7.30
CA PRO A 82 2.92 -25.15 -8.30
C PRO A 82 3.33 -26.57 -7.91
N ALA A 83 2.33 -27.41 -7.66
CA ALA A 83 2.58 -28.82 -7.38
C ALA A 83 3.43 -29.35 -8.53
N MET A 84 4.64 -29.81 -8.22
CA MET A 84 5.44 -30.53 -9.19
C MET A 84 4.62 -31.76 -9.57
N THR A 85 3.92 -31.68 -10.70
CA THR A 85 3.43 -32.85 -11.39
C THR A 85 4.68 -33.65 -11.72
N VAL A 86 4.92 -34.71 -10.94
CA VAL A 86 5.91 -35.72 -11.26
C VAL A 86 5.40 -36.39 -12.54
N SER A 87 5.72 -35.77 -13.67
CA SER A 87 5.49 -36.34 -14.99
C SER A 87 6.40 -37.55 -15.10
N HIS A 88 5.81 -38.74 -15.08
CA HIS A 88 6.49 -39.95 -15.44
C HIS A 88 6.71 -39.88 -16.96
N ALA A 89 7.79 -39.23 -17.36
CA ALA A 89 8.10 -38.95 -18.76
C ALA A 89 8.45 -40.25 -19.50
N ALA A 90 7.63 -40.60 -20.48
CA ALA A 90 8.14 -41.25 -21.68
C ALA A 90 8.98 -40.21 -22.46
N PRO A 91 10.10 -40.59 -23.09
CA PRO A 91 11.01 -39.63 -23.70
C PRO A 91 10.45 -39.18 -25.06
N GLU A 92 9.71 -38.06 -25.08
CA GLU A 92 9.46 -37.33 -26.31
C GLU A 92 10.50 -36.22 -26.51
N VAL A 93 11.19 -36.33 -27.64
CA VAL A 93 12.19 -35.37 -28.12
C VAL A 93 11.46 -34.15 -28.66
N HIS A 94 11.49 -33.04 -27.92
CA HIS A 94 11.00 -31.74 -28.41
C HIS A 94 12.16 -30.86 -28.89
N PRO A 95 12.01 -30.16 -30.03
CA PRO A 95 12.99 -29.20 -30.53
C PRO A 95 12.99 -27.91 -29.68
N PRO A 96 14.09 -27.16 -29.66
CA PRO A 96 14.24 -26.00 -28.78
C PRO A 96 13.39 -24.81 -29.27
N HIS A 97 12.25 -24.58 -28.62
CA HIS A 97 11.57 -23.28 -28.68
C HIS A 97 12.22 -22.32 -27.69
N ARG A 98 12.98 -21.34 -28.23
CA ARG A 98 13.36 -20.13 -27.51
C ARG A 98 12.20 -19.15 -27.60
N GLU A 99 11.40 -19.07 -26.55
CA GLU A 99 10.51 -17.93 -26.35
C GLU A 99 11.18 -16.95 -25.41
N ALA A 100 11.65 -15.85 -25.97
CA ALA A 100 12.11 -14.70 -25.22
C ALA A 100 10.89 -14.00 -24.64
N VAL A 101 10.70 -14.06 -23.33
CA VAL A 101 9.73 -13.23 -22.61
C VAL A 101 10.30 -11.81 -22.56
N GLY A 102 9.90 -10.99 -23.53
CA GLY A 102 10.21 -9.56 -23.58
C GLY A 102 9.24 -8.77 -22.72
N TRP A 103 9.75 -8.07 -21.72
CA TRP A 103 9.01 -7.03 -21.01
C TRP A 103 8.93 -5.81 -21.92
N HIS A 104 7.75 -5.51 -22.47
CA HIS A 104 7.51 -4.25 -23.15
C HIS A 104 6.88 -3.26 -22.16
N PRO A 105 7.55 -2.15 -21.82
CA PRO A 105 6.86 -1.06 -21.14
C PRO A 105 5.75 -0.55 -22.07
N HIS A 106 4.56 -0.33 -21.52
CA HIS A 106 3.48 0.32 -22.22
C HIS A 106 3.93 1.74 -22.55
N GLU A 107 4.16 2.03 -23.83
CA GLU A 107 4.33 3.41 -24.29
C GLU A 107 2.95 4.07 -24.25
N ASP A 108 2.76 4.98 -23.29
CA ASP A 108 1.64 5.91 -23.31
C ASP A 108 1.78 6.80 -24.54
N VAL A 109 0.86 6.63 -25.48
CA VAL A 109 0.73 7.48 -26.66
C VAL A 109 0.34 8.87 -26.17
N ALA A 110 1.33 9.77 -26.18
CA ALA A 110 1.13 11.20 -25.99
C ALA A 110 0.07 11.72 -26.96
N ALA A 111 -1.09 12.11 -26.41
CA ALA A 111 -2.05 12.95 -27.11
C ALA A 111 -1.46 14.37 -27.18
N GLU A 112 -0.74 14.65 -28.26
CA GLU A 112 -0.50 16.00 -28.73
C GLU A 112 -1.83 16.66 -29.14
N GLY A 113 -2.12 17.82 -28.56
CA GLY A 113 -2.94 18.84 -29.20
C GLY A 113 -4.15 19.32 -28.41
N ALA A 114 -3.98 20.34 -27.57
CA ALA A 114 -4.83 21.53 -27.56
C ALA A 114 -4.31 22.60 -26.57
N THR A 115 -3.57 23.56 -27.14
CA THR A 115 -3.60 25.01 -26.87
C THR A 115 -3.65 25.54 -25.43
N LEU A 116 -2.49 26.09 -25.03
CA LEU A 116 -2.35 27.27 -24.17
C LEU A 116 -3.30 28.40 -24.62
N THR A 117 -4.16 28.89 -23.71
CA THR A 117 -4.43 30.33 -23.60
C THR A 117 -4.73 30.66 -22.15
N GLU A 118 -3.78 31.35 -21.55
CA GLU A 118 -3.77 31.95 -20.23
C GLU A 118 -4.41 33.34 -20.33
N VAL A 119 -5.47 33.63 -19.54
CA VAL A 119 -5.78 34.98 -19.02
C VAL A 119 -6.53 34.82 -17.70
N TRP A 120 -5.85 35.05 -16.58
CA TRP A 120 -6.48 35.30 -15.28
C TRP A 120 -6.71 36.80 -15.14
N HIS A 121 -7.98 37.23 -15.12
CA HIS A 121 -8.36 38.56 -14.67
C HIS A 121 -8.87 38.42 -13.23
N VAL A 122 -8.13 38.97 -12.26
CA VAL A 122 -8.54 39.07 -10.85
C VAL A 122 -8.76 40.54 -10.56
N ASP A 123 -10.02 40.97 -10.52
CA ASP A 123 -10.43 42.25 -9.97
C ASP A 123 -10.65 42.11 -8.46
N THR A 124 -9.70 42.59 -7.67
CA THR A 124 -9.86 42.80 -6.24
C THR A 124 -10.23 44.26 -6.00
N GLN A 125 -11.52 44.53 -5.79
CA GLN A 125 -11.98 45.75 -5.12
C GLN A 125 -12.13 45.48 -3.62
N PHE A 126 -11.46 46.28 -2.81
CA PHE A 126 -11.71 46.40 -1.37
C PHE A 126 -12.50 47.70 -1.15
N ASP A 127 -13.63 47.59 -0.44
CA ASP A 127 -14.31 48.69 0.26
C ASP A 127 -14.03 48.56 1.77
#